data_AF-A0A497PKZ7-F1
#
_entry.id   AF-A0A497PKZ7-F1
#
_cell.length_a   1.000
_cell.length_b   1.000
_cell.length_c   1.000
_cell.angle_alpha   90.00
_cell.angle_beta   90.00
_cell.angle_gamma   90.00
#
_symmetry.space_group_name_H-M   'P 1'
#
loop_
_entity.id
_entity.type
_entity.pdbx_description
1 polymer ?
#
loop_
_entity_poly.entity_id
_entity_poly.type
_entity_poly.pdbx_seq_one_letter_code
_entity_poly.pdbx_strand_id
1 'polypeptide(L)' 'MILTTFDYVPGKKVKEILGIVLGNTVRARSFAKDFTAGLRNLVGGEVVEYTELMKESRSQALSRMVKEAEKLGADAVIN' A
#
# COMPACT_ATOMS: atom_id res chain seq x y z
N MET A 1 10.51 -9.33 6.11
CA MET A 1 9.52 -9.92 5.20
C MET A 1 9.84 -9.55 3.77
N ILE A 2 9.84 -10.51 2.85
CA ILE A 2 10.00 -10.25 1.42
C ILE A 2 8.62 -9.93 0.84
N LEU A 3 8.49 -8.81 0.12
CA LEU A 3 7.26 -8.44 -0.59
C LEU A 3 7.60 -8.30 -2.07
N THR A 4 6.90 -9.00 -2.94
CA THR A 4 7.12 -8.93 -4.39
C THR A 4 5.82 -9.18 -5.14
N THR A 5 5.73 -8.60 -6.34
CA THR A 5 4.68 -8.87 -7.32
C THR A 5 5.12 -9.91 -8.35
N PHE A 6 6.06 -10.78 -7.96
CA PHE A 6 6.38 -11.99 -8.68
C PHE A 6 5.75 -13.16 -7.92
N ASP A 7 5.45 -14.23 -8.63
CA ASP A 7 5.00 -15.50 -8.09
C ASP A 7 6.15 -16.36 -7.51
N TYR A 8 7.38 -15.86 -7.53
CA TYR A 8 8.56 -16.48 -6.92
C TYR A 8 9.59 -15.46 -6.40
N VAL A 9 10.52 -15.95 -5.57
CA VAL A 9 11.70 -15.19 -5.14
C VAL A 9 12.97 -15.87 -5.69
N PRO A 10 13.78 -15.18 -6.52
CA PRO A 10 15.00 -15.76 -7.07
C PRO A 10 15.92 -16.38 -6.00
N GLY A 11 16.40 -17.60 -6.27
CA GLY A 11 17.28 -18.33 -5.34
C GLY A 11 16.57 -18.91 -4.11
N LYS A 12 15.24 -18.82 -4.02
CA LYS A 12 14.44 -19.44 -2.95
C LYS A 12 13.36 -20.36 -3.54
N LYS A 13 12.92 -21.34 -2.76
CA LYS A 13 11.78 -22.20 -3.06
C LYS A 13 10.70 -22.00 -2.00
N VAL A 14 9.44 -21.92 -2.41
CA VAL A 14 8.30 -21.88 -1.48
C VAL A 14 8.19 -23.25 -0.80
N LYS A 15 8.35 -23.27 0.52
CA LYS A 15 8.25 -24.50 1.31
C LYS A 15 6.81 -24.87 1.63
N GLU A 16 5.99 -23.88 1.93
CA GLU A 16 4.59 -24.03 2.33
C GLU A 16 3.78 -22.77 1.97
N ILE A 17 2.47 -22.93 1.79
CA ILE A 17 1.52 -21.84 1.58
C ILE A 17 0.72 -21.69 2.87
N LEU A 18 0.81 -20.51 3.50
CA LEU A 18 0.25 -20.27 4.83
C LEU A 18 -1.16 -19.65 4.80
N GLY A 19 -1.64 -19.24 3.62
CA GLY A 19 -2.96 -18.63 3.42
C GLY A 19 -2.87 -17.26 2.76
N ILE A 20 -4.03 -16.60 2.66
CA ILE A 20 -4.17 -15.26 2.07
C ILE A 20 -4.01 -14.21 3.18
N VAL A 21 -3.38 -13.09 2.84
CA VAL A 21 -3.24 -11.91 3.71
C VAL A 21 -3.79 -10.67 3.03
N LEU A 22 -4.33 -9.74 3.81
CA LEU A 22 -5.02 -8.55 3.33
C LEU A 22 -4.46 -7.28 3.99
N GLY A 23 -4.38 -6.22 3.18
CA GLY A 23 -3.80 -4.94 3.58
C GLY A 23 -4.73 -3.76 3.40
N ASN A 24 -6.05 -3.90 3.35
CA ASN A 24 -6.88 -2.79 2.88
C ASN A 24 -6.92 -1.61 3.88
N THR A 25 -6.98 -0.38 3.35
CA THR A 25 -7.25 0.84 4.14
C THR A 25 -8.04 1.85 3.31
N VAL A 26 -8.87 2.64 3.98
CA VAL A 26 -9.63 3.74 3.40
C VAL A 26 -9.38 4.96 4.28
N ARG A 27 -8.92 6.07 3.67
CA ARG A 27 -8.64 7.31 4.37
C ARG A 27 -9.45 8.45 3.77
N ALA A 28 -10.14 9.19 4.62
CA ALA A 28 -10.75 10.45 4.28
C ALA A 28 -9.82 11.58 4.75
N ARG A 29 -9.66 12.63 3.93
CA ARG A 29 -9.09 13.91 4.38
C ARG A 29 -10.23 14.92 4.57
N SER A 30 -10.09 15.79 5.56
CA SER A 30 -10.95 16.96 5.69
C SER A 30 -10.58 17.99 4.62
N PHE A 31 -11.19 17.88 3.44
CA PHE A 31 -10.99 18.75 2.27
C PHE A 31 -11.50 20.20 2.44
N ALA A 32 -11.90 20.60 3.65
CA ALA A 32 -12.79 21.73 3.88
C ALA A 32 -12.10 23.09 4.12
N LYS A 33 -10.77 23.18 4.22
CA LYS A 33 -10.12 24.47 4.57
C LYS A 33 -9.07 25.01 3.59
N ASP A 34 -8.40 24.18 2.80
CA ASP A 34 -7.26 24.66 1.98
C ASP A 34 -7.47 24.59 0.45
N PHE A 35 -8.61 24.06 -0.02
CA PHE A 35 -8.95 24.02 -1.46
C PHE A 35 -9.33 25.42 -2.03
N THR A 36 -9.40 26.44 -1.18
CA THR A 36 -9.83 27.81 -1.52
C THR A 36 -8.75 28.66 -2.19
N ALA A 37 -7.52 28.17 -2.36
CA ALA A 37 -6.44 28.93 -2.99
C ALA A 37 -5.79 28.20 -4.18
N GLY A 38 -6.54 28.06 -5.28
CA GLY A 38 -5.93 28.28 -6.59
C GLY A 38 -5.72 27.07 -7.51
N LEU A 39 -6.60 26.94 -8.50
CA LEU A 39 -6.20 27.14 -9.89
C LEU A 39 -5.12 26.22 -10.53
N ARG A 40 -4.90 24.97 -10.09
CA ARG A 40 -4.08 24.01 -10.86
C ARG A 40 -4.85 23.01 -11.73
N ASN A 41 -6.18 23.12 -11.77
CA ASN A 41 -7.03 22.28 -12.62
C ASN A 41 -6.98 22.61 -14.13
N LEU A 42 -6.15 23.57 -14.57
CA LEU A 42 -6.03 23.95 -15.98
C LEU A 42 -4.71 23.54 -16.64
N VAL A 43 -3.74 23.03 -15.87
CA VAL A 43 -2.44 22.60 -16.37
C VAL A 43 -2.20 21.22 -15.77
N GLY A 44 -2.48 20.16 -16.53
CA GLY A 44 -2.39 18.78 -16.05
C GLY A 44 -1.11 18.51 -15.23
N GLY A 45 -1.24 17.70 -14.18
CA GLY A 45 -0.15 17.43 -13.25
C GLY A 45 -0.61 16.65 -12.02
N GLU A 46 0.36 16.32 -11.17
CA GLU A 46 0.12 15.61 -9.92
C GLU A 46 -0.56 16.51 -8.89
N VAL A 47 -1.65 16.03 -8.27
CA VAL A 47 -2.25 16.72 -7.12
C VAL A 47 -1.56 16.23 -5.86
N VAL A 48 -0.58 17.01 -5.40
CA VAL A 48 0.34 16.66 -4.30
C VAL A 48 -0.39 16.12 -3.08
N GLU A 49 -1.51 16.72 -2.69
CA GLU A 49 -2.28 16.29 -1.51
C GLU A 49 -2.91 14.90 -1.68
N TYR A 50 -3.40 14.57 -2.88
CA TYR A 50 -3.92 13.24 -3.18
C TYR A 50 -2.79 12.22 -3.29
N THR A 51 -1.64 12.61 -3.84
CA THR A 51 -0.49 11.72 -3.89
C THR A 51 0.04 11.39 -2.52
N GLU A 52 0.18 12.37 -1.63
CA GLU A 52 0.58 12.12 -0.24
C GLU A 52 -0.44 11.24 0.47
N LEU A 53 -1.75 11.51 0.30
CA LEU A 53 -2.80 10.64 0.83
C LEU A 53 -2.70 9.20 0.28
N MET A 54 -2.39 9.03 -1.01
CA MET A 54 -2.21 7.72 -1.64
C MET A 54 -0.98 6.99 -1.09
N LYS A 55 0.17 7.68 -0.95
CA LYS A 55 1.41 7.14 -0.37
C LYS A 55 1.16 6.67 1.06
N GLU A 56 0.55 7.52 1.88
CA GLU A 56 0.20 7.21 3.27
C GLU A 56 -0.73 5.99 3.35
N SER A 57 -1.77 5.95 2.49
CA SER A 57 -2.73 4.84 2.44
C SER A 57 -2.05 3.55 2.01
N ARG A 58 -1.19 3.58 1.00
CA ARG A 58 -0.39 2.42 0.56
C ARG A 58 0.55 1.91 1.63
N SER A 59 1.23 2.80 2.34
CA SER A 59 2.15 2.43 3.43
C SER A 59 1.40 1.73 4.57
N GLN A 60 0.25 2.28 4.99
CA GLN A 60 -0.60 1.64 6.00
C GLN A 60 -1.13 0.28 5.51
N ALA A 61 -1.50 0.20 4.23
CA ALA A 61 -1.99 -1.02 3.63
C ALA A 61 -0.97 -2.15 3.67
N LEU A 62 0.25 -1.86 3.21
CA LEU A 62 1.37 -2.80 3.26
C LEU A 62 1.69 -3.21 4.70
N SER A 63 1.69 -2.27 5.65
CA SER A 63 1.93 -2.58 7.06
C SER A 63 0.89 -3.55 7.64
N ARG A 64 -0.40 -3.40 7.29
CA ARG A 64 -1.45 -4.34 7.71
C ARG A 64 -1.26 -5.73 7.11
N MET A 65 -0.98 -5.80 5.81
CA MET A 65 -0.71 -7.06 5.11
C MET A 65 0.48 -7.81 5.72
N VAL A 66 1.58 -7.09 6.01
CA VAL A 66 2.76 -7.64 6.68
C VAL A 66 2.41 -8.20 8.05
N LYS A 67 1.65 -7.46 8.87
CA LYS A 67 1.23 -7.93 10.20
C LYS A 67 0.36 -9.18 10.13
N GLU A 68 -0.50 -9.31 9.12
CA GLU A 68 -1.27 -10.54 8.91
C GLU A 68 -0.37 -11.71 8.50
N ALA A 69 0.59 -11.47 7.61
CA ALA A 69 1.59 -12.47 7.22
C ALA A 69 2.44 -12.94 8.41
N GLU A 70 2.86 -12.01 9.28
CA GLU A 70 3.62 -12.32 10.50
C GLU A 70 2.82 -13.22 11.47
N LYS A 71 1.50 -13.00 11.60
CA LYS A 71 0.62 -13.85 12.43
C LYS A 71 0.54 -15.29 11.93
N LEU A 72 0.68 -15.48 10.62
CA LEU A 72 0.72 -16.81 10.00
C LEU A 72 2.12 -17.45 10.07
N GLY A 73 3.13 -16.70 10.53
CA GLY A 73 4.53 -17.14 10.51
C GLY A 73 5.22 -17.02 9.15
N ALA A 74 4.64 -16.26 8.22
CA ALA A 74 5.19 -16.08 6.89
C ALA A 74 6.42 -15.16 6.91
N ASP A 75 7.43 -15.50 6.09
CA ASP A 75 8.62 -14.69 5.85
C ASP A 75 8.58 -13.95 4.50
N ALA A 76 7.62 -14.28 3.63
CA ALA A 76 7.38 -13.66 2.34
C ALA A 76 5.88 -13.55 1.99
N VAL A 77 5.53 -12.50 1.24
CA VAL A 77 4.27 -12.36 0.51
C VAL A 77 4.61 -12.14 -0.97
N ILE A 78 4.06 -12.99 -1.82
CA ILE A 78 4.29 -13.03 -3.27
C ILE A 78 2.92 -13.02 -3.97
N ASN A 79 2.79 -12.32 -5.09
CA ASN A 79 1.55 -12.19 -5.88
C ASN A 79 1.89 -12.08 -7.36
#